data_AF-A0A820NU66-F1
#
_entry.id   AF-A0A820NU66-F1
#
_cell.length_a   1.000
_cell.length_b   1.000
_cell.length_c   1.000
_cell.angle_alpha   90.00
_cell.angle_beta   90.00
_cell.angle_gamma   90.00
#
_symmetry.space_group_name_H-M   'P 1'
#
loop_
_entity.id
_entity.type
_entity.pdbx_description
1 polymer ?
#
loop_
_entity_poly.entity_id
_entity_poly.type
_entity_poly.pdbx_seq_one_letter_code
_entity_poly.pdbx_strand_id
1 'polypeptide(L)'
;MEHTQKLNEFYDKFNQHWKLIYKTPHDDFDAKTFHSRCDNQGPTMTIILSNNNYLFGDFTAIPWTSDNSNKSDTTAFLFTLTNL
;
A
#
# COMPACT_ATOMS: atom_id res chain seq x y z
N MET A 1 10.39 12.34 0.55
CA MET A 1 9.71 13.65 0.45
C MET A 1 8.95 13.75 -0.87
N GLU A 2 9.57 13.43 -2.01
CA GLU A 2 8.92 13.50 -3.34
C GLU A 2 7.72 12.54 -3.51
N HIS A 3 7.87 11.26 -3.18
CA HIS A 3 6.76 10.31 -3.39
C HIS A 3 5.55 10.56 -2.49
N THR A 4 5.72 11.13 -1.29
CA THR A 4 4.60 11.40 -0.38
C THR A 4 3.59 12.39 -0.97
N GLN A 5 4.06 13.37 -1.76
CA GLN A 5 3.16 14.29 -2.47
C GLN A 5 2.32 13.57 -3.53
N LYS A 6 2.95 12.70 -4.34
CA LYS A 6 2.23 11.85 -5.31
C LYS A 6 1.21 10.93 -4.64
N LEU A 7 1.54 10.33 -3.50
CA LEU A 7 0.57 9.51 -2.74
C LEU A 7 -0.62 10.36 -2.26
N ASN A 8 -0.37 11.60 -1.82
CA ASN A 8 -1.44 12.52 -1.41
C ASN A 8 -2.30 12.97 -2.59
N GLU A 9 -1.72 13.14 -3.78
CA GLU A 9 -2.43 13.42 -5.03
C GLU A 9 -3.31 12.23 -5.43
N PHE A 10 -2.79 11.00 -5.42
CA PHE A 10 -3.60 9.81 -5.70
C PHE A 10 -4.75 9.62 -4.71
N TYR A 11 -4.55 10.00 -3.45
CA TYR A 11 -5.58 9.95 -2.42
C TYR A 11 -6.54 11.14 -2.41
N ASP A 12 -6.32 12.15 -3.27
CA ASP A 12 -7.07 13.41 -3.31
C ASP A 12 -7.13 14.15 -1.96
N LYS A 13 -6.00 14.15 -1.23
CA LYS A 13 -5.88 14.87 0.04
C LYS A 13 -4.46 15.34 0.32
N PHE A 14 -4.20 16.59 -0.02
CA PHE A 14 -2.87 17.21 0.04
C PHE A 14 -2.21 17.20 1.43
N ASN A 15 -2.99 17.28 2.51
CA ASN A 15 -2.50 17.26 3.89
C ASN A 15 -2.62 15.88 4.55
N GLN A 16 -2.54 14.80 3.77
CA GLN A 16 -2.56 13.45 4.31
C GLN A 16 -1.19 13.06 4.88
N HIS A 17 -1.22 12.42 6.05
CA HIS A 17 -0.06 11.82 6.69
C HIS A 17 -0.20 10.31 6.70
N TRP A 18 0.85 9.62 6.25
CA TRP A 18 0.87 8.17 6.17
C TRP A 18 1.66 7.59 7.33
N LYS A 19 1.14 6.52 7.93
CA LYS A 19 1.85 5.73 8.93
C LYS A 19 2.37 4.47 8.25
N LEU A 20 3.67 4.24 8.33
CA LEU A 20 4.25 2.98 7.90
C LEU A 20 3.86 1.88 8.90
N ILE A 21 3.18 0.84 8.40
CA ILE A 21 2.71 -0.30 9.22
C ILE A 21 3.46 -1.60 8.92
N TYR A 22 4.06 -1.71 7.74
CA TYR A 22 4.84 -2.86 7.29
C TYR A 22 5.90 -2.42 6.28
N LYS A 23 7.14 -2.91 6.40
CA LYS A 23 8.20 -2.65 5.42
C LYS A 23 9.29 -3.71 5.45
N THR A 24 9.66 -4.23 4.29
CA THR A 24 10.87 -5.04 4.14
C THR A 24 12.10 -4.17 3.84
N PRO A 25 13.31 -4.57 4.28
CA PRO A 25 13.64 -5.79 5.01
C PRO A 25 13.50 -5.66 6.54
N HIS A 26 12.87 -4.60 7.06
CA HIS A 26 12.75 -4.40 8.51
C HIS A 26 11.81 -5.43 9.16
N ASP A 27 10.69 -5.74 8.50
CA ASP A 27 9.81 -6.85 8.81
C ASP A 27 10.10 -8.03 7.88
N ASP A 28 9.73 -9.24 8.30
CA ASP A 28 9.86 -10.46 7.50
C ASP A 28 8.99 -10.39 6.22
N PHE A 29 9.54 -10.95 5.13
CA PHE A 29 8.84 -11.03 3.84
C PHE A 29 7.99 -12.30 3.74
N ASP A 30 6.96 -12.37 4.58
CA ASP A 30 6.00 -13.47 4.58
C ASP A 30 4.57 -12.99 4.85
N ALA A 31 3.58 -13.77 4.41
CA ALA A 31 2.18 -13.42 4.52
C ALA A 31 1.72 -13.31 5.99
N LYS A 32 2.24 -14.13 6.89
CA LYS A 32 1.85 -14.12 8.30
C LYS A 32 2.30 -12.82 8.96
N THR A 33 3.51 -12.36 8.68
CA THR A 33 4.03 -11.09 9.19
C THR A 33 3.26 -9.91 8.60
N PHE A 34 2.98 -9.93 7.29
CA PHE A 34 2.10 -8.94 6.65
C PHE A 34 0.73 -8.87 7.34
N HIS A 35 0.02 -10.00 7.45
CA HIS A 35 -1.31 -10.04 8.09
C HIS A 35 -1.26 -9.60 9.56
N SER A 36 -0.22 -9.96 10.31
CA SER A 36 -0.07 -9.51 11.71
C SER A 36 0.06 -7.99 11.87
N ARG A 37 0.56 -7.31 10.83
CA ARG A 37 0.77 -5.84 10.80
C ARG A 37 -0.38 -5.10 10.13
N CYS A 38 -0.95 -5.67 9.08
CA CYS A 38 -1.85 -4.98 8.15
C CYS A 38 -3.32 -5.36 8.33
N ASP A 39 -3.65 -6.50 8.94
CA ASP A 39 -5.05 -6.88 9.13
C ASP A 39 -5.79 -5.85 9.98
N ASN A 40 -7.02 -5.57 9.56
CA ASN A 40 -7.90 -4.56 10.16
C ASN A 40 -7.31 -3.13 10.19
N GLN A 41 -6.21 -2.88 9.47
CA GLN A 41 -5.72 -1.54 9.17
C GLN A 41 -6.35 -1.09 7.84
N GLY A 42 -6.59 0.21 7.69
CA GLY A 42 -7.11 0.73 6.43
C GLY A 42 -7.69 2.14 6.54
N PRO A 43 -7.81 2.88 5.42
CA PRO A 43 -7.38 2.51 4.06
C PRO A 43 -5.84 2.38 3.94
N THR A 44 -5.33 1.59 3.00
CA THR A 44 -3.88 1.36 2.83
C THR A 44 -3.41 1.68 1.42
N MET A 45 -2.19 2.20 1.32
CA MET A 45 -1.41 2.20 0.07
C MET A 45 -0.25 1.22 0.20
N THR A 46 -0.10 0.35 -0.79
CA THR A 46 1.02 -0.58 -0.91
C THR A 46 2.01 -0.02 -1.93
N ILE A 47 3.31 -0.08 -1.64
CA ILE A 47 4.36 0.37 -2.57
C ILE A 47 5.34 -0.78 -2.77
N ILE A 48 5.57 -1.12 -4.03
CA ILE A 48 6.39 -2.24 -4.48
C ILE A 48 7.55 -1.68 -5.31
N LEU A 49 8.77 -2.02 -4.91
CA LEU A 49 9.97 -1.82 -5.70
C LEU A 49 10.33 -3.17 -6.35
N SER A 50 10.28 -3.24 -7.68
CA SER A 50 10.68 -4.44 -8.41
C SER A 50 12.20 -4.53 -8.60
N ASN A 51 12.68 -5.73 -8.95
CA ASN A 51 14.08 -5.98 -9.30
C ASN A 51 14.56 -5.16 -10.52
N ASN A 52 13.63 -4.69 -11.36
CA ASN A 52 13.92 -3.86 -12.53
C ASN A 52 13.78 -2.35 -12.22
N ASN A 53 13.77 -1.97 -10.95
CA ASN A 53 13.66 -0.58 -10.47
C ASN A 53 12.36 0.15 -10.82
N TYR A 54 11.30 -0.55 -11.23
CA TYR A 54 9.95 0.02 -11.28
C TYR A 54 9.39 0.19 -9.88
N LEU A 55 8.85 1.38 -9.61
CA LEU A 55 8.15 1.70 -8.37
C LEU A 55 6.68 1.88 -8.66
N PHE A 56 5.84 0.97 -8.17
CA PHE A 56 4.40 0.93 -8.40
C PHE A 56 3.67 0.48 -7.14
N GLY A 57 2.34 0.43 -7.20
CA GLY A 57 1.56 0.08 -6.04
C GLY A 57 0.06 0.04 -6.30
N ASP A 58 -0.64 -0.09 -5.18
CA ASP A 58 -2.09 -0.18 -5.13
C ASP A 58 -2.63 0.62 -3.94
N PHE A 59 -3.89 1.01 -4.06
CA PHE A 59 -4.71 1.53 -2.99
C PHE A 59 -5.93 0.64 -2.81
N THR A 60 -6.31 0.42 -1.55
CA THR A 60 -7.60 -0.15 -1.15
C THR A 60 -8.13 0.59 0.07
N ALA A 61 -9.41 0.94 0.02
CA ALA A 61 -10.18 1.42 1.16
C ALA A 61 -10.64 0.29 2.07
N ILE A 62 -10.70 -0.94 1.55
CA ILE A 62 -11.14 -2.10 2.32
C ILE A 62 -9.96 -2.68 3.12
N PRO A 63 -10.12 -2.87 4.44
CA PRO A 63 -9.08 -3.47 5.28
C PRO A 63 -8.72 -4.89 4.86
N TRP A 64 -7.43 -5.22 4.99
CA TRP A 64 -6.92 -6.59 4.89
C TRP A 64 -7.52 -7.46 6.00
N THR A 65 -7.76 -8.74 5.68
CA THR A 65 -8.23 -9.76 6.63
C THR A 65 -7.64 -11.12 6.29
N SER A 66 -7.48 -11.96 7.32
CA SER A 66 -7.14 -13.39 7.19
C SER A 66 -8.37 -14.31 7.07
N ASP A 67 -9.49 -13.80 6.53
CA ASP A 67 -10.75 -14.57 6.38
C ASP A 67 -10.82 -15.40 5.09
N ASN A 68 -9.75 -15.38 4.28
CA ASN A 68 -9.65 -16.08 3.00
C ASN A 68 -10.79 -15.75 2.02
N SER A 69 -11.31 -14.51 2.07
CA SER A 69 -12.38 -14.04 1.19
C SER A 69 -11.92 -12.94 0.24
N ASN A 70 -12.54 -12.89 -0.93
CA ASN A 70 -12.37 -11.77 -1.86
C ASN A 70 -13.25 -10.61 -1.43
N LYS A 71 -12.73 -9.39 -1.57
CA LYS A 71 -13.42 -8.15 -1.23
C LYS A 71 -13.54 -7.25 -2.45
N SER A 72 -14.70 -6.64 -2.60
CA SER A 72 -14.95 -5.66 -3.65
C SER A 72 -14.68 -4.26 -3.12
N ASP A 73 -13.86 -3.51 -3.84
CA ASP A 73 -13.59 -2.10 -3.55
C ASP A 73 -13.73 -1.30 -4.84
N THR A 74 -14.76 -0.47 -4.94
CA THR A 74 -15.00 0.40 -6.10
C THR A 74 -14.08 1.61 -6.14
N THR A 75 -13.32 1.85 -5.06
CA THR A 75 -12.36 2.94 -4.93
C THR A 75 -10.92 2.48 -5.09
N ALA A 76 -10.68 1.17 -5.20
CA ALA A 76 -9.35 0.62 -5.40
C ALA A 76 -8.77 1.03 -6.76
N PHE A 77 -7.46 1.30 -6.79
CA PHE A 77 -6.74 1.64 -8.01
C PHE A 77 -5.28 1.17 -7.94
N LEU A 78 -4.68 0.99 -9.12
CA LEU A 78 -3.25 0.75 -9.29
C LEU A 78 -2.56 2.03 -9.73
N PHE A 79 -1.30 2.21 -9.36
CA PHE A 79 -0.51 3.36 -9.77
C PHE A 79 0.96 3.01 -10.02
N THR A 80 1.62 3.86 -10.81
CA THR A 80 3.08 3.83 -11.00
C THR A 80 3.67 5.16 -10.51
N LEU A 81 4.72 5.09 -9.68
CA LEU A 81 5.46 6.27 -9.22
C LEU A 81 6.66 6.58 -10.12
N THR A 82 7.30 5.54 -10.65
CA THR A 82 8.45 5.61 -11.55
C THR A 82 8.32 4.54 -12.63
N ASN A 83 8.27 4.98 -13.89
CA ASN A 83 8.46 4.15 -15.06
C ASN A 83 9.83 4.51 -15.63
N LEU A 84 10.77 3.56 -15.62
CA LEU A 84 12.10 3.72 -16.19
C LEU A 84 12.10 3.33 -17.67
#